data_AF-A0AA97L084-F1
#
_entry.id   AF-A0AA97L084-F1
#
_cell.length_a   1.000
_cell.length_b   1.000
_cell.length_c   1.000
_cell.angle_alpha   90.00
_cell.angle_beta   90.00
_cell.angle_gamma   90.00
#
_symmetry.space_group_name_H-M   'P 1'
#
loop_
_entity.id
_entity.type
_entity.pdbx_description
1 polymer ?
#
loop_
_entity_poly.entity_id
_entity_poly.type
_entity_poly.pdbx_seq_one_letter_code
_entity_poly.pdbx_strand_id
1 'polypeptide(L)'
;MFDKAFKPFLKSQPLEKILDPVDQCISHHLSLVRESLADRQVEIMYDYEMLPNRKPRFLAQTAAHVAGAAYYYQRKDVQQDPWGEKKIYGVCIHPYYGGWFAIRALLLFPDVEVSFLQQNPPIDCVRTEEEKIELLDKFNFHWQDWRYRDIIEVKEKYSEEQKTYFAAPPAERLKLLGLQGGLQRNAMH
;
A
#
# COMPACT_ATOMS: atom_id res chain seq x y z
N MET A 1 1.34 10.16 4.85
CA MET A 1 1.42 9.08 5.86
C MET A 1 2.78 9.10 6.57
N PHE A 2 3.90 9.03 5.84
CA PHE A 2 5.24 8.93 6.43
C PHE A 2 5.56 10.03 7.47
N ASP A 3 5.44 11.30 7.09
CA ASP A 3 5.80 12.40 8.01
C ASP A 3 4.78 12.63 9.13
N LYS A 4 3.50 12.43 8.84
CA LYS A 4 2.39 12.82 9.74
C LYS A 4 1.90 11.71 10.66
N ALA A 5 2.19 10.45 10.35
CA ALA A 5 1.77 9.30 11.14
C ALA A 5 2.97 8.46 11.57
N PHE A 6 3.77 7.99 10.60
CA PHE A 6 4.89 7.10 10.88
C PHE A 6 5.97 7.73 11.76
N LYS A 7 6.47 8.93 11.42
CA LYS A 7 7.48 9.61 12.24
C LYS A 7 6.99 9.91 13.68
N PRO A 8 5.77 10.44 13.91
CA PRO A 8 5.22 10.58 15.26
C PRO A 8 5.06 9.25 16.00
N PHE A 9 4.61 8.20 15.32
CA PHE A 9 4.47 6.85 15.89
C PHE A 9 5.81 6.35 16.43
N LEU A 10 6.89 6.47 15.66
CA LEU A 10 8.25 6.09 16.08
C LEU A 10 8.74 6.81 17.34
N LYS A 11 8.24 8.02 17.61
CA LYS A 11 8.64 8.81 18.80
C LYS A 11 7.82 8.46 20.05
N SER A 12 6.63 7.88 19.87
CA SER A 12 5.63 7.74 20.93
C SER A 12 5.39 6.29 21.35
N GLN A 13 5.70 5.32 20.50
CA GLN A 13 5.41 3.91 20.74
C GLN A 13 6.68 3.07 20.72
N PRO A 14 6.83 2.10 21.65
CA PRO A 14 7.89 1.11 21.54
C PRO A 14 7.62 0.20 20.33
N LEU A 15 8.68 -0.13 19.57
CA LEU A 15 8.56 -1.03 18.43
C LEU A 15 8.73 -2.48 18.86
N GLU A 16 7.86 -3.36 18.36
CA GLU A 16 8.08 -4.79 18.40
C GLU A 16 9.13 -5.19 17.37
N LYS A 17 10.12 -5.99 17.77
CA LYS A 17 11.27 -6.33 16.90
C LYS A 17 10.92 -7.19 15.69
N ILE A 18 9.80 -7.90 15.72
CA ILE A 18 9.47 -8.94 14.74
C ILE A 18 8.73 -8.36 13.54
N LEU A 19 8.05 -7.23 13.71
CA LEU A 19 7.16 -6.65 12.71
C LEU A 19 7.80 -5.44 12.03
N ASP A 20 7.47 -5.20 10.76
CA ASP A 20 7.92 -4.00 10.07
C ASP A 20 7.36 -2.75 10.77
N PRO A 21 8.16 -1.70 11.00
CA PRO A 21 7.70 -0.50 11.71
C PRO A 21 6.51 0.21 11.04
N VAL A 22 6.42 0.15 9.70
CA VAL A 22 5.30 0.76 8.98
C VAL A 22 4.02 -0.02 9.24
N ASP A 23 4.09 -1.36 9.22
CA ASP A 23 2.94 -2.21 9.50
C ASP A 23 2.42 -2.00 10.93
N GLN A 24 3.33 -1.86 11.91
CA GLN A 24 2.96 -1.52 13.29
C GLN A 24 2.29 -0.14 13.40
N CYS A 25 2.80 0.87 12.69
CA CYS A 25 2.19 2.19 12.65
C CYS A 25 0.77 2.15 12.07
N ILE A 26 0.57 1.43 10.97
CA ILE A 26 -0.74 1.26 10.35
C ILE A 26 -1.70 0.52 11.28
N SER A 27 -1.25 -0.58 11.89
CA SER A 27 -2.04 -1.35 12.88
C SER A 27 -2.45 -0.49 14.07
N HIS A 28 -1.55 0.31 14.62
CA HIS A 28 -1.85 1.25 15.70
C HIS A 28 -2.93 2.26 15.30
N HIS A 29 -2.81 2.91 14.14
CA HIS A 29 -3.85 3.86 13.73
C HIS A 29 -5.19 3.19 13.42
N LEU A 30 -5.18 1.96 12.91
CA LEU A 30 -6.42 1.21 12.64
C LEU A 30 -7.05 0.61 13.90
N SER A 31 -6.28 0.35 14.96
CA SER A 31 -6.86 0.00 16.27
C SER A 31 -7.63 1.17 16.86
N LEU A 32 -7.12 2.40 16.74
CA LEU A 32 -7.83 3.61 17.17
C LEU A 32 -9.15 3.81 16.41
N VAL A 33 -9.18 3.48 15.11
CA VAL A 33 -10.43 3.50 14.31
C VAL A 33 -11.42 2.44 14.80
N ARG A 34 -10.94 1.24 15.15
CA ARG A 34 -11.80 0.21 15.74
C ARG A 34 -12.35 0.64 17.09
N GLU A 35 -11.53 1.26 17.94
CA GLU A 35 -11.94 1.80 19.24
C GLU A 35 -12.98 2.91 19.10
N SER A 36 -12.85 3.79 18.10
CA SER A 36 -13.85 4.84 17.85
C SER A 36 -15.17 4.31 17.26
N LEU A 37 -15.21 3.04 16.85
CA LEU A 37 -16.36 2.33 16.29
C LEU A 37 -16.72 1.11 17.15
N ALA A 38 -16.51 1.20 18.47
CA ALA A 38 -16.67 0.08 19.39
C ALA A 38 -18.09 -0.50 19.46
N ASP A 39 -19.10 0.24 19.00
CA ASP A 39 -20.49 -0.19 18.87
C ASP A 39 -20.77 -0.98 17.58
N ARG A 40 -19.78 -1.10 16.68
CA ARG A 40 -19.88 -1.77 15.38
C ARG A 40 -18.96 -2.96 15.27
N GLN A 41 -19.39 -3.96 14.50
CA GLN A 41 -18.50 -5.06 14.11
C GLN A 41 -17.61 -4.58 12.97
N VAL A 42 -16.31 -4.44 13.23
CA VAL A 42 -15.33 -4.04 12.21
C VAL A 42 -14.25 -5.10 12.07
N GLU A 43 -14.21 -5.74 10.91
CA GLU A 43 -13.13 -6.63 10.52
C GLU A 43 -12.09 -5.86 9.73
N ILE A 44 -10.82 -5.97 10.14
CA ILE A 44 -9.70 -5.28 9.49
C ILE A 44 -8.80 -6.35 8.87
N MET A 45 -8.51 -6.19 7.59
CA MET A 45 -7.58 -7.04 6.83
C MET A 45 -6.46 -6.16 6.28
N TYR A 46 -5.21 -6.46 6.61
CA TYR A 46 -4.06 -5.67 6.15
C TYR A 46 -3.47 -6.21 4.85
N ASP A 47 -2.85 -5.34 4.05
CA ASP A 47 -2.32 -5.69 2.72
C ASP A 47 -1.23 -6.78 2.76
N TYR A 48 -0.52 -6.89 3.88
CA TYR A 48 0.51 -7.90 4.13
C TYR A 48 -0.02 -9.23 4.69
N GLU A 49 -1.31 -9.33 5.04
CA GLU A 49 -1.85 -10.56 5.63
C GLU A 49 -1.99 -11.68 4.60
N MET A 50 -1.47 -12.85 4.97
CA MET A 50 -1.48 -14.06 4.16
C MET A 50 -2.22 -15.18 4.88
N LEU A 51 -3.05 -15.92 4.16
CA LEU A 51 -3.65 -17.16 4.61
C LEU A 51 -2.58 -18.26 4.77
N PRO A 52 -2.86 -19.35 5.50
CA PRO A 52 -1.90 -20.45 5.69
C PRO A 52 -1.35 -21.05 4.38
N ASN A 53 -2.11 -20.96 3.29
CA ASN A 53 -1.72 -21.39 1.94
C ASN A 53 -0.90 -20.34 1.15
N ARG A 54 -0.43 -19.27 1.80
CA ARG A 54 0.29 -18.14 1.21
C ARG A 54 -0.49 -17.37 0.14
N LYS A 55 -1.82 -17.46 0.12
CA LYS A 55 -2.64 -16.52 -0.65
C LYS A 55 -2.88 -15.27 0.19
N PRO A 56 -2.89 -14.07 -0.43
CA PRO A 56 -3.24 -12.85 0.30
C PRO A 56 -4.68 -12.96 0.82
N ARG A 57 -4.93 -12.41 2.01
CA ARG A 57 -6.25 -12.45 2.64
C ARG A 57 -7.31 -11.72 1.79
N PHE A 58 -6.91 -10.66 1.09
CA PHE A 58 -7.72 -9.98 0.09
C PHE A 58 -6.84 -9.41 -1.04
N LEU A 59 -7.45 -9.09 -2.19
CA LEU A 59 -6.75 -8.50 -3.33
C LEU A 59 -6.79 -6.97 -3.26
N ALA A 60 -5.75 -6.37 -2.68
CA ALA A 60 -5.69 -4.93 -2.40
C ALA A 60 -5.94 -4.05 -3.64
N GLN A 61 -5.26 -4.35 -4.75
CA GLN A 61 -5.38 -3.56 -5.99
C GLN A 61 -6.80 -3.65 -6.59
N THR A 62 -7.44 -4.82 -6.53
CA THR A 62 -8.83 -4.99 -6.96
C THR A 62 -9.78 -4.19 -6.06
N ALA A 63 -9.59 -4.23 -4.75
CA ALA A 63 -10.38 -3.45 -3.81
C ALA A 63 -10.27 -1.95 -4.07
N ALA A 64 -9.06 -1.43 -4.31
CA ALA A 64 -8.84 -0.03 -4.65
C ALA A 64 -9.50 0.38 -5.98
N HIS A 65 -9.51 -0.52 -6.97
CA HIS A 65 -10.16 -0.29 -8.25
C HIS A 65 -11.66 -0.13 -8.11
N VAL A 66 -12.33 -1.12 -7.49
CA VAL A 66 -13.80 -1.10 -7.37
C VAL A 66 -14.27 0.01 -6.44
N ALA A 67 -13.46 0.41 -5.45
CA ALA A 67 -13.73 1.57 -4.62
C ALA A 67 -13.57 2.92 -5.36
N GLY A 68 -13.14 2.92 -6.63
CA GLY A 68 -12.91 4.13 -7.41
C GLY A 68 -11.65 4.91 -7.04
N ALA A 69 -10.80 4.37 -6.16
CA ALA A 69 -9.67 5.09 -5.58
C ALA A 69 -8.47 5.21 -6.56
N ALA A 70 -8.18 4.14 -7.29
CA ALA A 70 -7.08 4.08 -8.25
C ALA A 70 -7.39 3.08 -9.35
N TYR A 71 -7.10 3.42 -10.61
CA TYR A 71 -7.30 2.48 -11.70
C TYR A 71 -6.25 1.37 -11.63
N TYR A 72 -6.66 0.13 -11.89
CA TYR A 72 -5.82 -1.06 -11.75
C TYR A 72 -5.47 -1.58 -13.13
N TYR A 73 -4.32 -1.13 -13.62
CA TYR A 73 -3.79 -1.51 -14.92
C TYR A 73 -3.21 -2.92 -14.85
N GLN A 74 -3.69 -3.78 -15.73
CA GLN A 74 -3.35 -5.18 -15.84
C GLN A 74 -2.93 -5.49 -17.27
N ARG A 75 -2.29 -6.65 -17.45
CA ARG A 75 -1.91 -7.17 -18.76
C ARG A 75 -3.07 -7.17 -19.77
N LYS A 76 -4.29 -7.48 -19.31
CA LYS A 76 -5.51 -7.48 -20.13
C LYS A 76 -5.94 -6.09 -20.65
N ASP A 77 -5.40 -5.01 -20.11
CA ASP A 77 -5.70 -3.64 -20.52
C ASP A 77 -4.79 -3.16 -21.68
N VAL A 78 -3.89 -4.03 -22.15
CA VAL A 78 -3.02 -3.85 -23.32
C VAL A 78 -3.46 -4.83 -24.41
N GLN A 79 -3.75 -4.31 -25.60
CA GLN A 79 -4.24 -5.11 -26.73
C GLN A 79 -3.06 -5.79 -27.45
N GLN A 80 -2.00 -5.05 -27.74
CA GLN A 80 -0.78 -5.53 -28.41
C GLN A 80 0.31 -5.84 -27.39
N ASP A 81 0.09 -6.93 -26.66
CA ASP A 81 0.96 -7.39 -25.59
C ASP A 81 2.38 -7.78 -26.07
N PRO A 82 3.45 -7.11 -25.59
CA PRO A 82 4.83 -7.40 -26.03
C PRO A 82 5.56 -8.43 -25.14
N TRP A 83 4.91 -9.00 -24.11
CA TRP A 83 5.61 -9.72 -23.05
C TRP A 83 5.69 -11.24 -23.23
N GLY A 84 5.00 -11.80 -24.24
CA GLY A 84 5.05 -13.24 -24.55
C GLY A 84 4.63 -14.10 -23.35
N GLU A 85 5.43 -15.08 -22.97
CA GLU A 85 5.10 -15.98 -21.84
C GLU A 85 5.41 -15.38 -20.46
N LYS A 86 6.00 -14.18 -20.38
CA LYS A 86 6.36 -13.57 -19.08
C LYS A 86 5.11 -13.29 -18.26
N LYS A 87 5.20 -13.57 -16.96
CA LYS A 87 4.16 -13.17 -16.00
C LYS A 87 4.28 -11.68 -15.72
N ILE A 88 3.21 -10.94 -16.00
CA ILE A 88 3.13 -9.48 -15.80
C ILE A 88 2.12 -9.21 -14.69
N TYR A 89 2.60 -8.62 -13.60
CA TYR A 89 1.77 -8.17 -12.49
C TYR A 89 1.19 -6.80 -12.80
N GLY A 90 -0.07 -6.59 -12.45
CA GLY A 90 -0.72 -5.30 -12.58
C GLY A 90 -0.28 -4.31 -11.50
N VAL A 91 -0.61 -3.03 -11.71
CA VAL A 91 -0.31 -1.95 -10.78
C VAL A 91 -1.45 -0.93 -10.76
N CYS A 92 -1.75 -0.40 -9.57
CA CYS A 92 -2.70 0.69 -9.43
C CYS A 92 -2.01 2.05 -9.60
N ILE A 93 -2.66 2.98 -10.30
CA ILE A 93 -2.22 4.38 -10.41
C ILE A 93 -3.32 5.28 -9.89
N HIS A 94 -2.97 6.10 -8.90
CA HIS A 94 -3.87 7.08 -8.29
C HIS A 94 -3.87 8.36 -9.12
N PRO A 95 -5.02 8.97 -9.43
CA PRO A 95 -5.12 10.11 -10.36
C PRO A 95 -4.38 11.37 -9.91
N TYR A 96 -4.02 11.47 -8.63
CA TYR A 96 -3.28 12.63 -8.10
C TYR A 96 -1.86 12.31 -7.62
N TYR A 97 -1.55 11.04 -7.36
CA TYR A 97 -0.28 10.63 -6.75
C TYR A 97 0.49 9.64 -7.62
N GLY A 98 -0.04 9.28 -8.78
CA GLY A 98 0.54 8.25 -9.63
C GLY A 98 0.70 6.95 -8.85
N GLY A 99 1.91 6.41 -8.82
CA GLY A 99 2.28 5.27 -7.97
C GLY A 99 2.83 5.65 -6.59
N TRP A 100 2.86 6.93 -6.19
CA TRP A 100 3.37 7.41 -4.88
C TRP A 100 2.39 7.21 -3.74
N PHE A 101 1.82 6.01 -3.64
CA PHE A 101 0.96 5.60 -2.55
C PHE A 101 1.11 4.09 -2.30
N ALA A 102 0.42 3.61 -1.27
CA ALA A 102 0.24 2.18 -1.01
C ALA A 102 -1.15 1.95 -0.44
N ILE A 103 -1.75 0.82 -0.80
CA ILE A 103 -3.01 0.34 -0.22
C ILE A 103 -2.66 -0.40 1.06
N ARG A 104 -3.36 -0.14 2.17
CA ARG A 104 -2.93 -0.57 3.52
C ARG A 104 -3.85 -1.58 4.19
N ALA A 105 -5.15 -1.40 4.03
CA ALA A 105 -6.10 -2.29 4.66
C ALA A 105 -7.45 -2.21 3.96
N LEU A 106 -8.26 -3.23 4.21
CA LEU A 106 -9.69 -3.26 3.96
C LEU A 106 -10.41 -3.35 5.30
N LEU A 107 -11.38 -2.46 5.51
CA LEU A 107 -12.28 -2.48 6.66
C LEU A 107 -13.63 -3.01 6.17
N LEU A 108 -14.06 -4.13 6.74
CA LEU A 108 -15.33 -4.76 6.45
C LEU A 108 -16.27 -4.54 7.65
N PHE A 109 -17.50 -4.16 7.34
CA PHE A 109 -18.58 -3.94 8.30
C PHE A 109 -19.69 -4.95 8.03
N PRO A 110 -19.68 -6.14 8.65
CA PRO A 110 -20.61 -7.22 8.31
C PRO A 110 -22.08 -6.88 8.60
N ASP A 111 -22.33 -5.97 9.55
CA ASP A 111 -23.65 -5.52 9.98
C ASP A 111 -24.19 -4.32 9.16
N VAL A 112 -23.44 -3.85 8.16
CA VAL A 112 -23.78 -2.66 7.38
C VAL A 112 -24.03 -3.03 5.92
N GLU A 113 -25.29 -2.90 5.50
CA GLU A 113 -25.69 -3.05 4.10
C GLU A 113 -26.00 -1.68 3.48
N VAL A 114 -25.43 -1.42 2.31
CA VAL A 114 -25.55 -0.15 1.58
C VAL A 114 -25.91 -0.38 0.12
N SER A 115 -27.03 -1.05 -0.14
CA SER A 115 -27.52 -1.37 -1.49
C SER A 115 -27.75 -0.14 -2.39
N PHE A 116 -27.88 1.04 -1.79
CA PHE A 116 -28.03 2.33 -2.47
C PHE A 116 -26.69 3.03 -2.77
N LEU A 117 -25.55 2.51 -2.29
CA LEU A 117 -24.25 3.14 -2.49
C LEU A 117 -23.86 3.09 -3.97
N GLN A 118 -23.82 4.25 -4.61
CA GLN A 118 -23.29 4.39 -5.96
C GLN A 118 -21.76 4.33 -5.92
N GLN A 119 -21.17 3.35 -6.58
CA GLN A 119 -19.72 3.29 -6.75
C GLN A 119 -19.28 4.11 -7.95
N ASN A 120 -18.33 5.02 -7.73
CA ASN A 120 -17.71 5.77 -8.80
C ASN A 120 -16.60 4.92 -9.44
N PRO A 121 -16.54 4.81 -10.77
CA PRO A 121 -15.45 4.11 -11.42
C PRO A 121 -14.12 4.85 -11.17
N PRO A 122 -13.00 4.13 -11.10
CA PRO A 122 -11.69 4.76 -10.96
C PRO A 122 -11.36 5.55 -12.24
N ILE A 123 -10.62 6.64 -12.09
CA ILE A 123 -10.21 7.49 -13.22
C ILE A 123 -9.14 6.77 -14.03
N ASP A 124 -9.42 6.51 -15.32
CA ASP A 124 -8.41 6.07 -16.27
C ASP A 124 -7.45 7.24 -16.60
N CYS A 125 -6.34 7.29 -15.88
CA CYS A 125 -5.34 8.36 -15.93
C CYS A 125 -4.11 8.03 -16.77
N VAL A 126 -3.95 6.78 -17.22
CA VAL A 126 -2.91 6.29 -18.13
C VAL A 126 -3.61 5.78 -19.38
N ARG A 127 -3.74 6.64 -20.39
CA ARG A 127 -4.78 6.49 -21.41
C ARG A 127 -4.32 5.72 -22.62
N THR A 128 -3.09 5.97 -23.07
CA THR A 128 -2.59 5.35 -24.30
C THR A 128 -2.13 3.92 -24.06
N GLU A 129 -2.09 3.13 -25.12
CA GLU A 129 -1.58 1.78 -25.06
C GLU A 129 -0.08 1.78 -24.74
N GLU A 130 0.67 2.71 -25.35
CA GLU A 130 2.11 2.88 -25.12
C GLU A 130 2.40 3.20 -23.65
N GLU A 131 1.63 4.09 -23.02
CA GLU A 131 1.78 4.43 -21.61
C GLU A 131 1.45 3.24 -20.70
N LYS A 132 0.44 2.43 -21.04
CA LYS A 132 0.09 1.21 -20.29
C LYS A 132 1.20 0.15 -20.38
N ILE A 133 1.78 -0.01 -21.56
CA ILE A 133 2.96 -0.88 -21.77
C ILE A 133 4.14 -0.36 -20.94
N GLU A 134 4.47 0.92 -21.06
CA GLU A 134 5.57 1.55 -20.31
C GLU A 134 5.38 1.43 -18.79
N LEU A 135 4.15 1.63 -18.31
CA LEU A 135 3.80 1.46 -16.90
C LEU A 135 4.08 0.05 -16.41
N LEU A 136 3.53 -0.94 -17.10
CA LEU A 136 3.65 -2.34 -16.70
C LEU A 136 5.09 -2.83 -16.83
N ASP A 137 5.82 -2.38 -17.85
CA ASP A 137 7.24 -2.70 -18.02
C ASP A 137 8.10 -2.12 -16.89
N LYS A 138 7.96 -0.81 -16.61
CA LYS A 138 8.66 -0.15 -15.51
C LYS A 138 8.31 -0.77 -14.16
N PHE A 139 7.05 -1.11 -13.91
CA PHE A 139 6.65 -1.74 -12.65
C PHE A 139 7.22 -3.15 -12.48
N ASN A 140 7.23 -3.97 -13.54
CA ASN A 140 7.66 -5.35 -13.43
C ASN A 140 9.19 -5.52 -13.47
N PHE A 141 9.90 -4.69 -14.23
CA PHE A 141 11.34 -4.87 -14.47
C PHE A 141 12.22 -3.76 -13.89
N HIS A 142 11.65 -2.61 -13.52
CA HIS A 142 12.40 -1.42 -13.11
C HIS A 142 11.86 -0.73 -11.86
N TRP A 143 11.06 -1.40 -11.02
CA TRP A 143 10.36 -0.76 -9.89
C TRP A 143 11.28 -0.05 -8.89
N GLN A 144 12.53 -0.49 -8.77
CA GLN A 144 13.53 0.05 -7.83
C GLN A 144 13.97 1.48 -8.18
N ASP A 145 13.81 1.91 -9.43
CA ASP A 145 14.14 3.27 -9.87
C ASP A 145 13.00 4.28 -9.68
N TRP A 146 11.85 3.81 -9.17
CA TRP A 146 10.65 4.59 -8.86
C TRP A 146 9.92 5.20 -10.06
N ARG A 147 10.43 5.08 -11.30
CA ARG A 147 9.90 5.81 -12.48
C ARG A 147 8.49 5.39 -12.87
N TYR A 148 8.06 4.17 -12.57
CA TYR A 148 6.68 3.75 -12.82
C TYR A 148 5.66 4.59 -12.03
N ARG A 149 6.08 5.18 -10.89
CA ARG A 149 5.21 5.99 -10.04
C ARG A 149 4.93 7.37 -10.64
N ASP A 150 5.76 7.80 -11.57
CA ASP A 150 5.69 9.08 -12.30
C ASP A 150 5.16 8.89 -13.74
N ILE A 151 4.37 7.84 -14.00
CA ILE A 151 3.76 7.63 -15.32
C ILE A 151 2.78 8.77 -15.72
N ILE A 152 2.24 9.47 -14.73
CA ILE A 152 1.45 10.69 -14.89
C ILE A 152 2.10 11.85 -14.14
N GLU A 153 1.66 13.08 -14.41
CA GLU A 153 1.96 14.21 -13.53
C GLU A 153 1.30 14.01 -12.17
N VAL A 154 2.07 14.20 -11.09
CA VAL A 154 1.64 13.93 -9.71
C VAL A 154 1.71 15.20 -8.86
N LYS A 155 0.76 15.35 -7.93
CA LYS A 155 0.71 16.48 -7.00
C LYS A 155 1.81 16.44 -5.95
N GLU A 156 2.15 15.25 -5.49
CA GLU A 156 3.11 15.03 -4.40
C GLU A 156 3.80 13.69 -4.59
N LYS A 157 5.09 13.65 -4.26
CA LYS A 157 5.93 12.45 -4.26
C LYS A 157 6.37 12.13 -2.85
N TYR A 158 6.89 10.93 -2.66
CA TYR A 158 7.63 10.64 -1.43
C TYR A 158 8.86 11.55 -1.34
N SER A 159 9.12 12.07 -0.14
CA SER A 159 10.36 12.80 0.14
C SER A 159 11.59 11.90 -0.07
N GLU A 160 12.77 12.51 -0.26
CA GLU A 160 14.01 11.72 -0.41
C GLU A 160 14.31 10.85 0.82
N GLU A 161 13.95 11.32 2.02
CA GLU A 161 14.04 10.53 3.25
C GLU A 161 13.11 9.32 3.20
N GLN A 162 11.85 9.51 2.79
CA GLN A 162 10.88 8.42 2.65
C GLN A 162 11.32 7.41 1.57
N LYS A 163 11.86 7.88 0.44
CA LYS A 163 12.45 7.02 -0.59
C LYS A 163 13.62 6.21 -0.06
N THR A 164 14.54 6.86 0.67
CA THR A 164 15.70 6.21 1.31
C THR A 164 15.24 5.12 2.28
N TYR A 165 14.23 5.42 3.09
CA TYR A 165 13.64 4.45 4.01
C TYR A 165 13.06 3.22 3.30
N PHE A 166 12.26 3.41 2.24
CA PHE A 166 11.62 2.30 1.54
C PHE A 166 12.55 1.54 0.59
N ALA A 167 13.62 2.17 0.11
CA ALA A 167 14.69 1.52 -0.66
C ALA A 167 15.50 0.55 0.22
N ALA A 168 15.58 0.81 1.52
CA ALA A 168 16.32 -0.02 2.44
C ALA A 168 15.66 -1.40 2.66
N PRO A 169 16.46 -2.48 2.72
CA PRO A 169 15.98 -3.80 3.11
C PRO A 169 15.29 -3.73 4.49
N PRO A 170 14.22 -4.51 4.75
CA PRO A 170 13.51 -4.49 6.03
C PRO A 170 14.42 -4.63 7.25
N ALA A 171 15.45 -5.48 7.17
CA ALA A 171 16.43 -5.70 8.24
C ALA A 171 17.30 -4.47 8.56
N GLU A 172 17.41 -3.51 7.64
CA GLU A 172 18.20 -2.29 7.79
C GLU A 172 17.37 -1.08 8.19
N ARG A 173 16.03 -1.15 8.03
CA ARG A 173 15.12 -0.04 8.36
C ARG A 173 15.25 0.40 9.81
N LEU A 174 15.34 -0.53 10.76
CA LEU A 174 15.55 -0.20 12.17
C LEU A 174 16.88 0.53 12.43
N LYS A 175 17.91 0.25 11.64
CA LYS A 175 19.21 0.94 11.71
C LYS A 175 19.09 2.38 11.23
N LEU A 176 18.39 2.59 10.11
CA LEU A 176 18.15 3.93 9.56
C LEU A 176 17.36 4.83 10.50
N LEU A 177 16.52 4.25 11.35
CA LEU A 177 15.79 4.98 12.38
C LEU A 177 16.63 5.32 13.61
N GLY A 178 17.89 4.86 13.70
CA GLY A 178 18.75 5.05 14.87
C GLY A 178 18.31 4.23 16.10
N LEU A 179 17.45 3.24 15.93
CA LEU A 179 16.77 2.52 17.02
C LEU A 179 17.49 1.22 17.46
N GLN A 180 18.73 0.98 17.01
CA GLN A 180 19.48 -0.24 17.36
C GLN A 180 19.81 -0.37 18.86
N GLY A 181 19.75 0.71 19.65
CA GLY A 181 20.13 0.73 21.07
C GLY A 181 19.01 1.03 22.09
N GLY A 182 17.80 1.37 21.64
CA GLY A 182 16.71 1.88 22.51
C GLY A 182 15.59 0.89 22.86
N LEU A 183 15.69 -0.37 22.42
CA LEU A 183 14.61 -1.33 22.56
C LEU A 183 14.64 -1.97 23.96
N GLN A 184 13.90 -1.38 24.90
CA GLN A 184 13.65 -1.97 26.21
C GLN A 184 13.01 -3.35 26.06
N ARG A 185 13.63 -4.34 26.70
CA ARG A 185 13.04 -5.66 26.93
C ARG A 185 11.87 -5.47 27.88
N ASN A 186 10.64 -5.42 27.37
CA ASN A 186 9.51 -5.84 28.19
C ASN A 186 9.57 -7.36 28.27
N ALA A 187 10.41 -7.85 29.21
CA ALA A 187 10.27 -9.20 29.72
C ALA A 187 8.90 -9.27 30.41
N MET A 188 8.15 -10.30 30.03
CA MET A 188 6.84 -10.67 30.55
C MET A 188 6.82 -10.79 32.07
N HIS A 189 5.58 -10.65 32.59
CA HIS A 189 5.09 -11.08 33.91
C HIS A 189 5.93 -12.13 34.66
#